data_AF-A0A6I3FDD5-F1
#
_entry.id   AF-A0A6I3FDD5-F1
#
_cell.length_a   1.000
_cell.length_b   1.000
_cell.length_c   1.000
_cell.angle_alpha   90.00
_cell.angle_beta   90.00
_cell.angle_gamma   90.00
#
_symmetry.space_group_name_H-M   'P 1'
#
loop_
_entity.id
_entity.type
_entity.pdbx_description
1 polymer ?
#
loop_
_entity_poly.entity_id
_entity_poly.type
_entity_poly.pdbx_seq_one_letter_code
_entity_poly.pdbx_strand_id
1 'polypeptide(L)'
;VGDNLAITDSRTLVPEASHPAGERGPEEGLDHSEPPISIKEVFREAFTDGVNLLLIGSMVIGFISGPAGGEAMAPFINGLFKGLLSFFLLEMGLLVARRLREVRDVGPFLIAFGVIVPFVNATLALAIGWALRLPVGDLTLLAVLAASGSYIVVPAVVRYAIPEAAPSRYLTLALGITFPINITIGIPAYYAVASAISG
;
A
#
# COMPACT_ATOMS: atom_id res chain seq x y z
N VAL A 1 -9.57 -26.79 61.00
CA VAL A 1 -8.33 -27.58 60.82
C VAL A 1 -8.64 -28.66 59.80
N GLY A 2 -8.17 -28.66 58.55
CA GLY A 2 -7.25 -27.79 57.84
C GLY A 2 -7.47 -27.91 56.32
N ASP A 3 -6.82 -27.01 55.59
CA ASP A 3 -6.79 -26.88 54.13
C ASP A 3 -6.39 -28.15 53.37
N ASN A 4 -6.98 -28.35 52.19
CA ASN A 4 -6.18 -28.56 50.98
C ASN A 4 -7.02 -28.34 49.71
N LEU A 5 -6.78 -27.18 49.08
CA LEU A 5 -7.18 -26.85 47.73
C LEU A 5 -6.51 -27.83 46.76
N ALA A 6 -7.30 -28.65 46.08
CA ALA A 6 -6.81 -29.46 44.97
C ALA A 6 -6.50 -28.53 43.78
N ILE A 7 -5.22 -28.17 43.66
CA ILE A 7 -4.64 -27.50 42.49
C ILE A 7 -4.73 -28.51 41.33
N THR A 8 -5.65 -28.27 40.40
CA THR A 8 -5.72 -29.02 39.15
C THR A 8 -4.50 -28.64 38.30
N ASP A 9 -3.55 -29.55 38.20
CA ASP A 9 -2.28 -29.39 37.48
C ASP A 9 -2.54 -29.23 35.97
N SER A 10 -2.24 -28.03 35.45
CA SER A 10 -2.42 -27.63 34.05
C SER A 10 -1.38 -28.24 33.09
N ARG A 11 -0.44 -29.07 33.60
CA ARG A 11 0.63 -29.69 32.81
C ARG A 11 0.23 -30.89 31.95
N THR A 12 -1.01 -31.35 32.01
CA THR A 12 -1.45 -32.55 31.27
C THR A 12 -2.09 -32.27 29.91
N LEU A 13 -2.19 -30.99 29.48
CA LEU A 13 -2.90 -30.60 28.25
C LEU A 13 -2.00 -30.17 27.08
N VAL A 14 -0.67 -30.19 27.23
CA VAL A 14 0.25 -29.79 26.16
C VAL A 14 1.30 -30.88 25.97
N PRO A 15 1.45 -31.50 24.78
CA PRO A 15 2.56 -32.38 24.51
C PRO A 15 3.86 -31.57 24.58
N GLU A 16 4.77 -31.96 25.47
CA GLU A 16 6.12 -31.39 25.56
C GLU A 16 6.80 -31.56 24.19
N ALA A 17 7.27 -30.45 23.59
CA ALA A 17 7.94 -30.49 22.30
C ALA A 17 9.22 -31.34 22.40
N SER A 18 9.44 -32.22 21.43
CA SER A 18 10.57 -33.17 21.41
C SER A 18 11.95 -32.53 21.21
N HIS A 19 12.03 -31.20 21.02
CA HIS A 19 13.28 -30.47 20.89
C HIS A 19 13.30 -29.20 21.75
N PRO A 20 14.34 -29.00 22.59
CA PRO A 20 14.50 -27.76 23.32
C PRO A 20 14.79 -26.60 22.36
N ALA A 21 14.20 -25.45 22.64
CA ALA A 21 14.39 -24.23 21.85
C ALA A 21 15.87 -23.81 21.87
N GLY A 22 16.56 -23.95 20.74
CA GLY A 22 17.94 -23.48 20.56
C GLY A 22 18.87 -24.44 19.80
N GLU A 23 18.47 -25.68 19.54
CA GLU A 23 19.26 -26.58 18.69
C GLU A 23 18.91 -26.37 17.21
N ARG A 24 19.90 -25.96 16.42
CA ARG A 24 19.83 -25.88 14.96
C ARG A 24 19.71 -27.30 14.40
N GLY A 25 18.66 -27.54 13.62
CA GLY A 25 18.43 -28.85 12.99
C GLY A 25 19.51 -29.17 11.94
N PRO A 26 19.70 -30.46 11.58
CA PRO A 26 20.75 -30.89 10.65
C PRO A 26 20.61 -30.35 9.22
N GLU A 27 19.51 -29.65 8.89
CA GLU A 27 19.18 -29.21 7.54
C GLU A 27 19.60 -27.76 7.22
N GLU A 28 20.22 -27.03 8.15
CA GLU A 28 20.77 -25.67 7.90
C GLU A 28 22.06 -25.65 7.02
N GLY A 29 22.32 -26.73 6.27
CA GLY A 29 23.48 -26.88 5.39
C GLY A 29 23.18 -26.79 3.90
N LEU A 30 21.94 -26.51 3.48
CA LEU A 30 21.60 -26.34 2.07
C LEU A 30 21.71 -24.86 1.68
N ASP A 31 22.77 -24.58 0.92
CA ASP A 31 22.96 -23.36 0.14
C ASP A 31 21.71 -23.07 -0.71
N HIS A 32 20.78 -22.30 -0.16
CA HIS A 32 19.69 -21.68 -0.90
C HIS A 32 20.23 -20.49 -1.69
N SER A 33 21.08 -20.78 -2.67
CA SER A 33 21.31 -19.89 -3.80
C SER A 33 19.98 -19.77 -4.54
N GLU A 34 19.16 -18.77 -4.17
CA GLU A 34 17.95 -18.44 -4.94
C GLU A 34 18.35 -18.27 -6.41
N PRO A 35 17.66 -18.94 -7.35
CA PRO A 35 18.03 -18.86 -8.76
C PRO A 35 17.98 -17.39 -9.22
N PRO A 36 18.95 -16.94 -10.04
CA PRO A 36 19.01 -15.56 -10.47
C PRO A 36 17.72 -15.15 -11.16
N ILE A 37 17.11 -14.05 -10.71
CA ILE A 37 15.85 -13.52 -11.24
C ILE A 37 16.01 -13.33 -12.75
N SER A 38 15.31 -14.16 -13.52
CA SER A 38 15.31 -14.10 -14.98
C SER A 38 14.43 -12.94 -15.42
N ILE A 39 15.01 -11.92 -16.07
CA ILE A 39 14.27 -10.78 -16.62
C ILE A 39 13.14 -11.27 -17.55
N LYS A 40 13.38 -12.31 -18.35
CA LYS A 40 12.37 -12.90 -19.23
C LYS A 40 11.16 -13.43 -18.46
N GLU A 41 11.40 -14.03 -17.29
CA GLU A 41 10.37 -14.57 -16.43
C GLU A 41 9.55 -13.45 -15.79
N VAL A 42 10.20 -12.39 -15.30
CA VAL A 42 9.53 -11.18 -14.78
C VAL A 42 8.64 -10.52 -15.83
N PHE A 43 9.13 -10.37 -17.07
CA PHE A 43 8.32 -9.83 -18.16
C PHE A 43 7.12 -10.74 -18.47
N ARG A 44 7.33 -12.06 -18.55
CA ARG A 44 6.24 -13.01 -18.77
C ARG A 44 5.20 -12.93 -17.66
N GLU A 45 5.63 -12.89 -16.40
CA GLU A 45 4.75 -12.77 -15.22
C GLU A 45 3.96 -11.46 -15.28
N ALA A 46 4.64 -10.33 -15.50
CA ALA A 46 4.02 -9.00 -15.52
C ALA A 46 3.00 -8.82 -16.65
N PHE A 47 3.23 -9.44 -17.82
CA PHE A 47 2.29 -9.40 -18.94
C PHE A 47 1.21 -10.49 -18.87
N THR A 48 1.38 -11.53 -18.06
CA THR A 48 0.37 -12.59 -17.87
C THR A 48 -0.50 -12.34 -16.65
N ASP A 49 -0.10 -11.42 -15.76
CA ASP A 49 -0.91 -10.99 -14.64
C ASP A 49 -2.23 -10.35 -15.12
N GLY A 50 -3.33 -10.85 -14.56
CA GLY A 50 -4.68 -10.47 -14.99
C GLY A 50 -4.96 -8.98 -14.79
N VAL A 51 -4.43 -8.36 -13.74
CA VAL A 51 -4.63 -6.92 -13.47
C VAL A 51 -3.93 -6.08 -14.53
N ASN A 52 -2.68 -6.42 -14.87
CA ASN A 52 -1.92 -5.72 -15.90
C ASN A 52 -2.53 -5.90 -17.29
N LEU A 53 -2.98 -7.11 -17.64
CA LEU A 53 -3.70 -7.38 -18.88
C LEU A 53 -5.00 -6.58 -18.99
N LEU A 54 -5.76 -6.48 -17.90
CA LEU A 54 -6.97 -5.67 -17.85
C LEU A 54 -6.67 -4.17 -17.98
N LEU A 55 -5.60 -3.68 -17.37
CA LEU A 55 -5.16 -2.29 -17.49
C LEU A 55 -4.78 -1.95 -18.93
N ILE A 56 -3.93 -2.78 -19.56
CA ILE A 56 -3.51 -2.58 -20.95
C ILE A 56 -4.70 -2.73 -21.90
N GLY A 57 -5.54 -3.74 -21.70
CA GLY A 57 -6.73 -3.98 -22.52
C GLY A 57 -7.73 -2.83 -22.44
N SER A 58 -8.01 -2.32 -21.24
CA SER A 58 -8.92 -1.17 -21.06
C SER A 58 -8.36 0.11 -21.68
N MET A 59 -7.04 0.34 -21.60
CA MET A 59 -6.38 1.46 -22.26
C MET A 59 -6.49 1.37 -23.80
N VAL A 60 -6.26 0.18 -24.37
CA VAL A 60 -6.42 -0.05 -25.82
C VAL A 60 -7.86 0.16 -26.27
N ILE A 61 -8.84 -0.38 -25.52
CA ILE A 61 -10.27 -0.20 -25.82
C ILE A 61 -10.65 1.28 -25.73
N GLY A 62 -10.17 2.00 -24.71
CA GLY A 62 -10.39 3.43 -24.54
C GLY A 62 -9.80 4.25 -25.69
N PHE A 63 -8.59 3.91 -26.13
CA PHE A 63 -7.93 4.54 -27.28
C PHE A 63 -8.72 4.33 -28.58
N ILE A 64 -9.20 3.11 -28.85
CA ILE A 64 -9.95 2.79 -30.06
C ILE A 64 -11.36 3.41 -30.03
N SER A 65 -12.02 3.38 -28.88
CA SER A 65 -13.41 3.82 -28.72
C SER A 65 -13.53 5.35 -28.65
N GLY A 66 -12.46 6.05 -28.29
CA GLY A 66 -12.38 7.51 -28.30
C GLY A 66 -13.46 8.20 -27.46
N PRO A 67 -13.87 9.42 -27.85
CA PRO A 67 -14.86 10.20 -27.09
C PRO A 67 -16.20 9.49 -26.89
N ALA A 68 -16.67 8.74 -27.90
CA ALA A 68 -17.94 8.02 -27.85
C ALA A 68 -17.94 6.92 -26.75
N GLY A 69 -16.82 6.21 -26.59
CA GLY A 69 -16.65 5.28 -25.47
C GLY A 69 -16.65 5.97 -24.11
N GLY A 70 -16.06 7.17 -24.04
CA GLY A 70 -16.07 8.02 -22.83
C GLY A 70 -17.48 8.45 -22.43
N GLU A 71 -18.29 8.91 -23.38
CA GLU A 71 -19.69 9.27 -23.14
C GLU A 71 -20.52 8.08 -22.69
N ALA A 72 -20.32 6.90 -23.30
CA ALA A 72 -20.98 5.67 -22.88
C ALA A 72 -20.62 5.28 -21.43
N MET A 73 -19.41 5.60 -20.96
CA MET A 73 -18.97 5.36 -19.57
C MET A 73 -19.33 6.48 -18.59
N ALA A 74 -19.80 7.64 -19.04
CA ALA A 74 -20.10 8.77 -18.18
C ALA A 74 -21.03 8.46 -16.98
N PRO A 75 -22.10 7.64 -17.12
CA PRO A 75 -22.94 7.27 -15.98
C PRO A 75 -22.18 6.53 -14.86
N PHE A 76 -21.21 5.70 -15.25
CA PHE A 76 -20.39 4.92 -14.32
C PHE A 76 -19.31 5.79 -13.68
N ILE A 77 -18.62 6.63 -14.46
CA ILE A 77 -17.43 7.38 -14.00
C ILE A 77 -17.80 8.73 -13.35
N ASN A 78 -18.77 9.47 -13.88
CA ASN A 78 -19.12 10.79 -13.34
C ASN A 78 -20.18 10.71 -12.23
N GLY A 79 -21.10 9.75 -12.36
CA GLY A 79 -22.17 9.50 -11.39
C GLY A 79 -21.76 8.49 -10.33
N LEU A 80 -21.78 7.21 -10.69
CA LEU A 80 -21.66 6.10 -9.73
C LEU A 80 -20.31 6.05 -9.01
N PHE A 81 -19.21 6.31 -9.72
CA PHE A 81 -17.86 6.20 -9.17
C PHE A 81 -17.62 7.11 -7.98
N LYS A 82 -18.12 8.36 -7.99
CA LYS A 82 -17.98 9.28 -6.84
C LYS A 82 -18.69 8.75 -5.60
N GLY A 83 -19.90 8.21 -5.78
CA GLY A 83 -20.64 7.56 -4.69
C GLY A 83 -19.90 6.33 -4.16
N LEU A 84 -19.48 5.44 -5.05
CA LEU A 84 -18.72 4.23 -4.69
C LEU A 84 -17.40 4.58 -3.98
N LEU A 85 -16.64 5.54 -4.50
CA LEU A 85 -15.40 6.02 -3.90
C LEU A 85 -15.63 6.61 -2.52
N SER A 86 -16.75 7.33 -2.32
CA SER A 86 -17.08 7.90 -1.01
C SER A 86 -17.38 6.82 0.03
N PHE A 87 -18.13 5.77 -0.35
CA PHE A 87 -18.34 4.61 0.52
C PHE A 87 -17.06 3.82 0.77
N PHE A 88 -16.22 3.65 -0.26
CA PHE A 88 -14.91 3.01 -0.13
C PHE A 88 -14.01 3.76 0.85
N LEU A 89 -13.90 5.08 0.73
CA LEU A 89 -13.11 5.91 1.64
C LEU A 89 -13.70 5.89 3.06
N LEU A 90 -15.03 5.84 3.21
CA LEU A 90 -15.68 5.67 4.51
C LEU A 90 -15.33 4.32 5.15
N GLU A 91 -15.42 3.23 4.41
CA GLU A 91 -15.07 1.88 4.89
C GLU A 91 -13.59 1.82 5.31
N MET A 92 -12.69 2.30 4.46
CA MET A 92 -11.26 2.36 4.77
C MET A 92 -10.99 3.27 5.97
N GLY A 93 -11.69 4.41 6.09
CA GLY A 93 -11.62 5.28 7.25
C GLY A 93 -12.08 4.60 8.55
N LEU A 94 -13.17 3.84 8.51
CA LEU A 94 -13.66 3.06 9.65
C LEU A 94 -12.68 1.93 10.02
N LEU A 95 -12.10 1.26 9.03
CA LEU A 95 -11.08 0.24 9.23
C LEU A 95 -9.86 0.84 9.96
N VAL A 96 -9.37 1.99 9.48
CA VAL A 96 -8.27 2.71 10.12
C VAL A 96 -8.64 3.14 11.54
N ALA A 97 -9.82 3.72 11.76
CA ALA A 97 -10.26 4.18 13.08
C ALA A 97 -10.27 3.05 14.11
N ARG A 98 -10.70 1.84 13.72
CA ARG A 98 -10.65 0.64 14.58
C ARG A 98 -9.22 0.24 14.94
N ARG A 99 -8.29 0.34 13.98
CA ARG A 99 -6.86 0.03 14.18
C ARG A 99 -6.08 1.17 14.83
N LEU A 100 -6.58 2.41 14.76
CA LEU A 100 -5.96 3.59 15.37
C LEU A 100 -5.92 3.49 16.90
N ARG A 101 -6.81 2.70 17.51
CA ARG A 101 -6.74 2.43 18.95
C ARG A 101 -5.54 1.55 19.32
N GLU A 102 -5.02 0.79 18.37
CA GLU A 102 -3.82 -0.05 18.47
C GLU A 102 -2.53 0.73 18.09
N VAL A 103 -2.64 2.00 17.70
CA VAL A 103 -1.52 2.84 17.22
C VAL A 103 -0.64 3.41 18.32
N ARG A 104 -0.95 3.14 19.60
CA ARG A 104 -0.02 3.46 20.70
C ARG A 104 1.38 2.86 20.48
N ASP A 105 1.49 1.83 19.64
CA ASP A 105 2.74 1.16 19.28
C ASP A 105 3.40 1.68 17.99
N VAL A 106 2.85 2.72 17.35
CA VAL A 106 3.49 3.39 16.20
C VAL A 106 4.41 4.48 16.76
N GLY A 107 5.72 4.23 16.65
CA GLY A 107 6.73 5.18 17.11
C GLY A 107 6.70 6.52 16.35
N PRO A 108 7.13 7.63 16.97
CA PRO A 108 7.14 8.96 16.35
C PRO A 108 7.96 9.01 15.05
N PHE A 109 8.97 8.15 14.92
CA PHE A 109 9.75 7.99 13.69
C PHE A 109 8.87 7.58 12.50
N LEU A 110 7.98 6.61 12.67
CA LEU A 110 7.11 6.14 11.60
C LEU A 110 6.12 7.21 11.18
N ILE A 111 5.57 7.96 12.14
CA ILE A 111 4.70 9.10 11.85
C ILE A 111 5.45 10.14 11.02
N ALA A 112 6.65 10.56 11.45
CA ALA A 112 7.46 11.50 10.70
C ALA A 112 7.79 10.97 9.29
N PHE A 113 8.10 9.69 9.15
CA PHE A 113 8.33 9.04 7.87
C PHE A 113 7.09 9.13 6.95
N GLY A 114 5.91 8.76 7.45
CA GLY A 114 4.64 8.81 6.69
C GLY A 114 4.23 10.22 6.26
N VAL A 115 4.69 11.25 6.98
CA VAL A 115 4.49 12.66 6.63
C VAL A 115 5.53 13.13 5.60
N ILE A 116 6.82 12.85 5.82
CA ILE A 116 7.91 13.48 5.07
C ILE A 116 8.14 12.82 3.71
N VAL A 117 8.12 11.49 3.66
CA VAL A 117 8.47 10.72 2.45
C VAL A 117 7.63 11.07 1.22
N PRO A 118 6.29 11.27 1.32
CA PRO A 118 5.48 11.70 0.20
C PRO A 118 5.99 12.99 -0.45
N PHE A 119 6.40 13.98 0.35
CA PHE A 119 6.93 15.24 -0.17
C PHE A 119 8.30 15.05 -0.82
N VAL A 120 9.17 14.21 -0.25
CA VAL A 120 10.47 13.89 -0.86
C VAL A 120 10.27 13.26 -2.25
N ASN A 121 9.36 12.29 -2.35
CA ASN A 121 9.05 11.65 -3.63
C ASN A 121 8.42 12.63 -4.62
N ALA A 122 7.51 13.49 -4.16
CA ALA A 122 6.91 14.53 -4.99
C ALA A 122 7.97 15.49 -5.53
N THR A 123 8.91 15.95 -4.69
CA THR A 123 9.99 16.84 -5.12
C THR A 123 10.86 16.20 -6.18
N LEU A 124 11.22 14.91 -6.02
CA LEU A 124 11.98 14.18 -7.03
C LEU A 124 11.21 14.08 -8.36
N ALA A 125 9.93 13.75 -8.29
CA ALA A 125 9.05 13.67 -9.45
C ALA A 125 8.89 15.01 -10.17
N LEU A 126 8.68 16.10 -9.43
CA LEU A 126 8.61 17.46 -9.95
C LEU A 126 9.93 17.86 -10.64
N ALA A 127 11.07 17.55 -10.03
CA ALA A 127 12.38 17.84 -10.60
C ALA A 127 12.61 17.10 -11.93
N ILE A 128 12.28 15.80 -11.97
CA ILE A 128 12.40 14.99 -13.18
C ILE A 128 11.45 15.50 -14.26
N GLY A 129 10.17 15.70 -13.93
CA GLY A 129 9.19 16.15 -14.91
C GLY A 129 9.47 17.57 -15.43
N TRP A 130 10.04 18.44 -14.59
CA TRP A 130 10.44 19.79 -14.98
C TRP A 130 11.62 19.74 -15.95
N ALA A 131 12.60 18.87 -15.69
CA ALA A 131 13.70 18.62 -16.63
C ALA A 131 13.20 18.10 -18.00
N LEU A 132 12.11 17.34 -18.00
CA LEU A 132 11.43 16.86 -19.21
C LEU A 132 10.46 17.87 -19.84
N ARG A 133 10.32 19.07 -19.25
CA ARG A 133 9.40 20.14 -19.69
C ARG A 133 7.94 19.71 -19.81
N LEU A 134 7.47 18.91 -18.84
CA LEU A 134 6.08 18.50 -18.80
C LEU A 134 5.15 19.70 -18.52
N PRO A 135 3.95 19.73 -19.13
CA PRO A 135 2.90 20.69 -18.78
C PRO A 135 2.57 20.62 -17.28
N VAL A 136 2.08 21.73 -16.71
CA VAL A 136 1.73 21.83 -15.27
C VAL A 136 0.80 20.70 -14.82
N GLY A 137 -0.19 20.32 -15.64
CA GLY A 137 -1.12 19.23 -15.34
C GLY A 137 -0.41 17.88 -15.18
N ASP A 138 0.42 17.51 -16.15
CA ASP A 138 1.18 16.26 -16.14
C ASP A 138 2.23 16.24 -15.03
N LEU A 139 2.85 17.39 -14.77
CA LEU A 139 3.83 17.57 -13.71
C LEU A 139 3.20 17.37 -12.33
N THR A 140 2.02 17.96 -12.12
CA THR A 140 1.22 17.77 -10.91
C THR A 140 0.79 16.31 -10.76
N LEU A 141 0.29 15.70 -11.83
CA LEU A 141 -0.15 14.30 -11.81
C LEU A 141 1.01 13.36 -11.45
N LEU A 142 2.18 13.55 -12.08
CA LEU A 142 3.38 12.76 -11.80
C LEU A 142 3.79 12.89 -10.32
N ALA A 143 3.79 14.11 -9.77
CA ALA A 143 4.11 14.34 -8.36
C ALA A 143 3.12 13.65 -7.42
N VAL A 144 1.82 13.73 -7.70
CA VAL A 144 0.76 13.08 -6.91
C VAL A 144 0.90 11.56 -6.93
N LEU A 145 1.19 10.98 -8.10
CA LEU A 145 1.41 9.55 -8.26
C LEU A 145 2.65 9.08 -7.50
N ALA A 146 3.76 9.82 -7.58
CA ALA A 146 5.01 9.49 -6.89
C ALA A 146 4.91 9.65 -5.36
N ALA A 147 4.14 10.64 -4.90
CA ALA A 147 3.92 10.87 -3.48
C ALA A 147 3.00 9.83 -2.83
N SER A 148 2.20 9.13 -3.64
CA SER A 148 1.14 8.26 -3.14
C SER A 148 1.61 6.84 -2.86
N GLY A 149 1.05 6.23 -1.81
CA GLY A 149 1.17 4.80 -1.54
C GLY A 149 0.07 3.99 -2.24
N SER A 150 0.24 2.67 -2.26
CA SER A 150 -0.85 1.77 -2.63
C SER A 150 -1.79 1.58 -1.45
N TYR A 151 -2.97 2.20 -1.53
CA TYR A 151 -3.93 2.28 -0.43
C TYR A 151 -4.94 1.13 -0.42
N ILE A 152 -4.96 0.29 -1.46
CA ILE A 152 -6.00 -0.71 -1.69
C ILE A 152 -5.43 -2.13 -1.64
N VAL A 153 -4.56 -2.46 -2.59
CA VAL A 153 -4.09 -3.83 -2.81
C VAL A 153 -2.94 -4.19 -1.88
N VAL A 154 -1.97 -3.28 -1.70
CA VAL A 154 -0.78 -3.56 -0.88
C VAL A 154 -1.12 -3.95 0.56
N PRO A 155 -2.05 -3.30 1.28
CA PRO A 155 -2.42 -3.73 2.63
C PRO A 155 -2.97 -5.16 2.71
N ALA A 156 -3.71 -5.59 1.68
CA ALA A 156 -4.24 -6.95 1.60
C ALA A 156 -3.12 -7.96 1.30
N VAL A 157 -2.22 -7.63 0.38
CA VAL A 157 -1.07 -8.47 0.02
C VAL A 157 -0.11 -8.61 1.20
N VAL A 158 0.25 -7.51 1.88
CA VAL A 158 1.14 -7.54 3.05
C VAL A 158 0.56 -8.41 4.17
N ARG A 159 -0.75 -8.33 4.40
CA ARG A 159 -1.42 -9.17 5.41
C ARG A 159 -1.28 -10.67 5.12
N TYR A 160 -1.27 -11.05 3.85
CA TYR A 160 -1.16 -12.44 3.42
C TYR A 160 0.30 -12.90 3.31
N ALA A 161 1.17 -12.07 2.73
CA ALA A 161 2.57 -12.40 2.44
C ALA A 161 3.50 -12.21 3.64
N ILE A 162 3.17 -11.32 4.59
CA ILE A 162 3.99 -11.00 5.76
C ILE A 162 3.08 -10.98 7.00
N PRO A 163 2.60 -12.14 7.49
CA PRO A 163 1.64 -12.21 8.59
C PRO A 163 2.18 -11.65 9.92
N GLU A 164 3.50 -11.56 10.10
CA GLU A 164 4.17 -10.95 11.25
C GLU A 164 4.08 -9.42 11.24
N ALA A 165 3.78 -8.80 10.09
CA ALA A 165 3.67 -7.36 9.97
C ALA A 165 2.42 -6.85 10.70
N ALA A 166 2.61 -6.00 11.70
CA ALA A 166 1.51 -5.42 12.47
C ALA A 166 0.57 -4.57 11.57
N PRO A 167 -0.71 -4.98 11.41
CA PRO A 167 -1.68 -4.25 10.59
C PRO A 167 -1.89 -2.80 11.00
N SER A 168 -1.81 -2.52 12.31
CA SER A 168 -1.89 -1.17 12.85
C SER A 168 -0.83 -0.24 12.29
N ARG A 169 0.39 -0.72 11.97
CA ARG A 169 1.47 0.13 11.48
C ARG A 169 1.26 0.52 10.02
N TYR A 170 1.15 -0.45 9.11
CA TYR A 170 1.08 -0.14 7.68
C TYR A 170 -0.27 0.47 7.26
N LEU A 171 -1.39 0.05 7.87
CA LEU A 171 -2.71 0.65 7.59
C LEU A 171 -2.77 2.10 8.07
N THR A 172 -2.34 2.38 9.31
CA THR A 172 -2.39 3.74 9.84
C THR A 172 -1.43 4.67 9.12
N LEU A 173 -0.22 4.22 8.78
CA LEU A 173 0.71 5.06 8.03
C LEU A 173 0.16 5.40 6.64
N ALA A 174 -0.26 4.40 5.87
CA ALA A 174 -0.72 4.63 4.50
C ALA A 174 -2.07 5.38 4.46
N LEU A 175 -3.09 4.90 5.18
CA LEU A 175 -4.47 5.41 5.09
C LEU A 175 -4.80 6.48 6.13
N GLY A 176 -4.16 6.44 7.31
CA GLY A 176 -4.43 7.39 8.39
C GLY A 176 -3.57 8.65 8.35
N ILE A 177 -2.38 8.59 7.75
CA ILE A 177 -1.41 9.69 7.73
C ILE A 177 -1.11 10.13 6.30
N THR A 178 -0.46 9.28 5.49
CA THR A 178 0.01 9.64 4.16
C THR A 178 -1.13 10.04 3.22
N PHE A 179 -2.20 9.23 3.15
CA PHE A 179 -3.31 9.50 2.25
C PHE A 179 -4.02 10.83 2.56
N PRO A 180 -4.49 11.12 3.80
CA PRO A 180 -5.12 12.40 4.11
C PRO A 180 -4.21 13.59 3.85
N ILE A 181 -2.92 13.49 4.19
CA ILE A 181 -1.95 14.56 3.97
C ILE A 181 -1.76 14.82 2.48
N ASN A 182 -1.61 13.78 1.67
CA ASN A 182 -1.47 13.94 0.22
C ASN A 182 -2.70 14.58 -0.41
N ILE A 183 -3.90 14.18 -0.02
CA ILE A 183 -5.13 14.75 -0.61
C ILE A 183 -5.35 16.21 -0.17
N THR A 184 -5.17 16.50 1.12
CA THR A 184 -5.52 17.82 1.69
C THR A 184 -4.43 18.87 1.49
N ILE A 185 -3.16 18.48 1.61
CA ILE A 185 -2.00 19.40 1.57
C ILE A 185 -1.14 19.12 0.34
N GLY A 186 -0.86 17.85 0.05
CA GLY A 186 0.02 17.43 -1.04
C GLY A 186 -0.43 17.95 -2.40
N ILE A 187 -1.63 17.57 -2.86
CA ILE A 187 -2.15 17.93 -4.19
C ILE A 187 -2.12 19.46 -4.41
N PRO A 188 -2.68 20.31 -3.51
CA PRO A 188 -2.59 21.76 -3.67
C PRO A 188 -1.15 22.28 -3.70
N ALA A 189 -0.28 21.76 -2.82
CA ALA A 189 1.12 22.19 -2.76
C ALA A 189 1.91 21.80 -4.01
N TYR A 190 1.75 20.58 -4.50
CA TYR A 190 2.43 20.10 -5.71
C TYR A 190 1.99 20.89 -6.94
N TYR A 191 0.69 21.19 -7.05
CA TYR A 191 0.17 22.04 -8.13
C TYR A 191 0.74 23.46 -8.07
N ALA A 192 0.80 24.06 -6.88
CA ALA A 192 1.35 25.40 -6.69
C ALA A 192 2.84 25.46 -7.09
N VAL A 193 3.64 24.47 -6.66
CA VAL A 193 5.05 24.37 -7.04
C VAL A 193 5.19 24.14 -8.54
N ALA A 194 4.44 23.20 -9.13
CA ALA A 194 4.45 22.92 -10.56
C ALA A 194 4.12 24.17 -11.39
N SER A 195 3.12 24.94 -10.96
CA SER A 195 2.75 26.21 -11.60
C SER A 195 3.85 27.27 -11.48
N ALA A 196 4.55 27.32 -10.36
CA ALA A 196 5.62 28.30 -10.12
C ALA A 196 6.90 28.00 -10.92
N ILE A 197 7.23 26.72 -11.17
CA ILE A 197 8.46 26.33 -11.87
C ILE A 197 8.30 26.18 -13.38
N SER A 198 7.07 25.96 -13.86
CA SER A 198 6.76 25.84 -15.29
C SER A 198 6.06 27.08 -15.86
N GLY A 199 5.81 28.10 -15.02
CA GLY A 199 5.30 29.41 -15.41
C GLY A 199 6.37 30.35 -15.95
#